data_AF-A0A7W8IPP4-F1
#
_entry.id   AF-A0A7W8IPP4-F1
#
_cell.length_a   1.000
_cell.length_b   1.000
_cell.length_c   1.000
_cell.angle_alpha   90.00
_cell.angle_beta   90.00
_cell.angle_gamma   90.00
#
_symmetry.space_group_name_H-M   'P 1'
#
loop_
_entity.id
_entity.type
_entity.pdbx_description
1 polymer ?
#
loop_
_entity_poly.entity_id
_entity_poly.type
_entity_poly.pdbx_seq_one_letter_code
_entity_poly.pdbx_strand_id
1 'polypeptide(L)'
;MQWNLILAMLFALIIAVFAVVNVNAVSVNYLFGKTEWPLILIILGSTAMGGIIVASFGWFRMFKLQRQIKILSKEKEELKKKISALEENELLEQEQS
;
A
#
# COMPACT_ATOMS: atom_id res chain seq x y z
N MET A 1 17.36 11.50 4.56
CA MET A 1 16.70 10.25 5.02
C MET A 1 16.66 10.13 6.55
N GLN A 2 17.75 10.41 7.28
CA GLN A 2 17.77 10.30 8.76
C GLN A 2 16.99 11.41 9.49
N TRP A 3 16.91 12.62 8.91
CA TRP A 3 16.17 13.74 9.49
C TRP A 3 14.67 13.44 9.69
N ASN A 4 14.08 12.65 8.79
CA ASN A 4 12.67 12.25 8.89
C ASN A 4 12.43 11.33 10.09
N LEU A 5 13.40 10.48 10.44
CA LEU A 5 13.33 9.60 11.62
C LEU A 5 13.39 10.41 12.90
N ILE A 6 14.29 11.41 12.96
CA ILE A 6 14.40 12.33 14.09
C ILE A 6 13.10 13.15 14.24
N LEU A 7 12.54 13.68 13.15
CA LEU A 7 11.26 14.38 13.17
C LEU A 7 10.11 13.48 13.64
N ALA A 8 10.06 12.24 13.16
CA ALA A 8 9.02 11.28 13.55
C ALA A 8 9.12 10.92 15.04
N MET A 9 10.32 10.72 15.57
CA MET A 9 10.53 10.51 17.01
C MET A 9 10.11 11.73 17.81
N LEU A 10 10.48 12.93 17.38
CA LEU A 10 10.05 14.18 18.04
C LEU A 10 8.52 14.30 18.04
N PHE A 11 7.88 14.01 16.92
CA PHE A 11 6.42 14.04 16.79
C PHE A 11 5.74 12.99 17.67
N ALA A 12 6.29 11.77 17.74
CA ALA A 12 5.81 10.73 18.64
C ALA A 12 5.92 11.13 20.12
N LEU A 13 6.99 11.82 20.50
CA LEU A 13 7.20 12.34 21.85
C LEU A 13 6.16 13.41 22.21
N ILE A 14 5.84 14.30 21.26
CA ILE A 14 4.75 15.29 21.42
C ILE A 14 3.41 14.56 21.63
N ILE A 15 3.08 13.59 20.78
CA ILE A 15 1.84 12.79 20.90
C ILE A 15 1.77 12.07 22.26
N ALA A 16 2.88 11.50 22.73
CA ALA A 16 2.93 10.82 24.02
C ALA A 16 2.66 11.77 25.20
N VAL A 17 3.23 12.98 25.16
CA VAL A 17 2.94 14.02 26.17
C VAL A 17 1.47 14.41 26.14
N PHE A 18 0.90 14.65 24.94
CA PHE A 18 -0.53 14.94 24.80
C PHE A 18 -1.42 13.81 25.34
N ALA A 19 -1.04 12.55 25.11
CA ALA A 19 -1.77 11.39 25.59
C ALA A 19 -1.78 11.29 27.12
N VAL A 20 -0.65 11.59 27.79
CA VAL A 20 -0.56 11.59 29.26
C VAL A 20 -1.36 12.76 29.86
N VAL A 21 -1.22 13.97 29.30
CA VAL A 21 -1.91 15.17 29.82
C VAL A 21 -3.42 15.10 29.62
N ASN A 22 -3.87 14.48 28.53
CA ASN A 22 -5.29 14.34 28.20
C ASN A 22 -5.84 12.94 28.50
N VAL A 23 -5.21 12.21 29.43
CA VAL A 23 -5.70 10.91 29.91
C VAL A 23 -6.95 11.03 30.80
N ASN A 24 -7.49 12.25 30.94
CA ASN A 24 -8.76 12.48 31.60
C ASN A 24 -9.86 11.70 30.88
N ALA A 25 -10.57 10.87 31.63
CA ALA A 25 -11.69 10.11 31.09
C ALA A 25 -12.80 11.09 30.70
N VAL A 26 -13.14 11.13 29.41
CA VAL A 26 -14.26 11.92 28.91
C VAL A 26 -15.39 10.95 28.63
N SER A 27 -16.60 11.29 29.08
CA SER A 27 -17.79 10.50 28.79
C SER A 27 -18.06 10.55 27.29
N VAL A 28 -17.87 9.41 26.62
CA VAL A 28 -18.17 9.28 25.20
C VAL A 28 -19.48 8.54 25.07
N ASN A 29 -20.42 9.17 24.38
CA ASN A 29 -21.72 8.58 24.10
C ASN A 29 -21.63 7.86 22.75
N TYR A 30 -21.40 6.55 22.78
CA TYR A 30 -21.49 5.71 21.61
C TYR A 30 -22.97 5.50 21.26
N LEU A 31 -23.26 5.15 20.00
CA LEU A 31 -24.62 4.86 19.49
C LEU A 31 -25.43 3.87 20.37
N PHE A 32 -24.76 3.08 21.21
CA PHE A 32 -25.36 2.03 22.04
C PHE A 32 -25.00 2.11 23.54
N GLY A 33 -24.44 3.23 24.04
CA GLY A 33 -24.12 3.39 25.46
C GLY A 33 -23.08 4.47 25.78
N LYS A 34 -22.97 4.83 27.05
CA LYS A 34 -21.96 5.79 27.54
C LYS A 34 -20.81 5.05 28.22
N THR A 35 -19.58 5.36 27.82
CA THR A 35 -18.39 4.79 28.45
C THR A 35 -17.33 5.88 28.63
N GLU A 36 -16.61 5.83 29.74
CA GLU A 36 -15.58 6.81 30.06
C GLU A 36 -14.20 6.29 29.62
N TRP A 37 -13.76 6.73 28.44
CA TRP A 37 -12.45 6.40 27.89
C TRP A 37 -11.68 7.69 27.62
N PRO A 38 -10.34 7.69 27.76
CA PRO A 38 -9.52 8.79 27.30
C PRO A 38 -9.74 9.06 25.80
N LEU A 39 -10.01 10.32 25.44
CA LEU A 39 -10.36 10.71 24.06
C LEU A 39 -9.26 10.33 23.04
N ILE A 40 -8.00 10.33 23.46
CA ILE A 40 -6.85 9.98 22.60
C ILE A 40 -6.93 8.54 22.08
N LEU A 41 -7.46 7.58 22.84
CA LEU A 41 -7.60 6.19 22.39
C LEU A 41 -8.57 6.09 21.20
N ILE A 42 -9.60 6.93 21.18
CA ILE A 42 -10.59 7.00 20.11
C ILE A 42 -9.98 7.63 18.86
N ILE A 43 -9.21 8.71 19.01
CA ILE A 43 -8.50 9.38 17.91
C ILE A 43 -7.48 8.43 17.29
N LEU A 44 -6.66 7.78 18.11
CA LEU A 44 -5.66 6.80 17.66
C LEU A 44 -6.32 5.60 16.98
N GLY A 45 -7.38 5.05 17.56
CA GLY A 45 -8.13 3.94 16.96
C GLY A 45 -8.74 4.32 15.61
N SER A 46 -9.39 5.49 15.52
CA SER A 46 -9.98 5.98 14.27
C SER A 46 -8.93 6.24 13.19
N THR A 47 -7.79 6.82 13.58
CA THR A 47 -6.68 7.11 12.67
C THR A 47 -6.01 5.82 12.19
N ALA A 48 -5.81 4.85 13.07
CA ALA A 48 -5.29 3.52 12.72
C ALA A 48 -6.23 2.80 11.74
N MET A 49 -7.54 2.85 11.97
CA MET A 49 -8.54 2.31 11.04
C MET A 49 -8.48 3.00 9.67
N GLY A 50 -8.37 4.32 9.63
CA GLY A 50 -8.14 5.07 8.39
C GLY A 50 -6.88 4.63 7.65
N GLY A 51 -5.78 4.44 8.38
CA GLY A 51 -4.51 3.93 7.85
C GLY A 51 -4.65 2.52 7.25
N ILE A 52 -5.35 1.62 7.94
CA ILE A 52 -5.63 0.26 7.46
C ILE A 52 -6.45 0.29 6.17
N ILE A 53 -7.46 1.16 6.09
CA ILE A 53 -8.28 1.31 4.87
C ILE A 53 -7.40 1.75 3.70
N VAL A 54 -6.62 2.82 3.87
CA VAL A 54 -5.73 3.33 2.81
C VAL A 54 -4.70 2.29 2.39
N ALA A 55 -4.08 1.59 3.35
CA ALA A 55 -3.13 0.51 3.08
C ALA A 55 -3.79 -0.63 2.29
N SER A 56 -5.02 -1.00 2.63
CA SER A 56 -5.78 -2.04 1.94
C SER A 56 -6.06 -1.69 0.48
N PHE A 57 -6.46 -0.43 0.20
CA PHE A 57 -6.62 0.06 -1.17
C PHE A 57 -5.30 0.05 -1.94
N GLY A 58 -4.20 0.47 -1.30
CA GLY A 58 -2.86 0.42 -1.88
C GLY A 58 -2.44 -1.02 -2.24
N TRP A 59 -2.69 -1.96 -1.34
CA TRP A 59 -2.40 -3.38 -1.54
C TRP A 59 -3.20 -3.97 -2.71
N PHE A 60 -4.51 -3.69 -2.76
CA PHE A 60 -5.37 -4.14 -3.86
C PHE A 60 -4.91 -3.60 -5.22
N ARG A 61 -4.56 -2.31 -5.28
CA ARG A 61 -4.01 -1.69 -6.49
C ARG A 61 -2.70 -2.37 -6.90
N MET A 62 -1.78 -2.57 -5.96
CA MET A 62 -0.50 -3.22 -6.22
C MET A 62 -0.69 -4.64 -6.78
N PHE A 63 -1.59 -5.42 -6.21
CA PHE A 63 -1.92 -6.76 -6.69
C PHE A 63 -2.42 -6.74 -8.15
N LYS A 64 -3.31 -5.80 -8.49
CA LYS A 64 -3.81 -5.64 -9.88
C LYS A 64 -2.67 -5.27 -10.84
N LEU A 65 -1.78 -4.36 -10.44
CA LEU A 65 -0.62 -3.98 -11.24
C LEU A 65 0.34 -5.16 -11.45
N GLN A 66 0.64 -5.95 -10.41
CA GLN A 66 1.48 -7.14 -10.54
C GLN A 66 0.88 -8.17 -11.51
N ARG A 67 -0.44 -8.37 -11.46
CA ARG A 67 -1.14 -9.25 -12.41
C ARG A 67 -1.00 -8.73 -13.85
N GLN A 68 -1.17 -7.43 -14.06
CA GLN A 68 -0.97 -6.82 -15.38
C GLN A 68 0.47 -7.00 -15.87
N ILE A 69 1.47 -6.73 -15.03
CA ILE A 69 2.89 -6.94 -15.37
C ILE A 69 3.13 -8.39 -15.82
N LYS A 70 2.56 -9.37 -15.12
CA LYS A 70 2.70 -10.80 -15.48
C LYS A 70 2.04 -11.15 -16.82
N ILE A 71 0.91 -10.53 -17.14
CA ILE A 71 0.23 -10.73 -18.43
C ILE A 71 1.06 -10.10 -19.54
N LEU A 72 1.41 -8.83 -19.40
CA LEU A 72 2.21 -8.11 -20.40
C LEU A 72 3.59 -8.73 -20.60
N SER A 73 4.22 -9.29 -19.55
CA SER A 73 5.50 -9.97 -19.69
C SER A 73 5.39 -11.25 -20.52
N LYS A 74 4.29 -12.00 -20.37
CA LYS A 74 4.03 -13.21 -21.17
C LYS A 74 3.75 -12.86 -22.63
N GLU A 75 2.88 -11.88 -22.88
CA GLU A 75 2.59 -11.40 -24.23
C GLU A 75 3.87 -10.94 -24.93
N LYS A 76 4.74 -10.21 -24.23
CA LYS A 76 6.04 -9.78 -24.75
C LYS A 76 6.94 -10.97 -25.10
N GLU A 77 6.96 -12.02 -24.27
CA GLU A 77 7.74 -13.22 -24.54
C GLU A 77 7.21 -13.99 -25.77
N GLU A 78 5.90 -14.15 -25.88
CA GLU A 78 5.26 -14.80 -27.03
C GLU A 78 5.49 -14.04 -28.34
N LEU A 79 5.35 -12.70 -28.32
CA LEU A 79 5.63 -11.88 -29.48
C LEU A 79 7.09 -11.98 -29.92
N LYS A 80 8.03 -11.99 -28.96
CA LYS A 80 9.45 -12.21 -29.28
C LYS A 80 9.70 -13.55 -29.94
N LYS A 81 9.10 -14.64 -29.43
CA LYS A 81 9.22 -15.98 -30.04
C LYS A 81 8.66 -16.01 -31.45
N LYS A 82 7.51 -15.36 -31.70
CA LYS A 82 6.93 -15.27 -33.05
C LYS A 82 7.82 -14.52 -34.03
N ILE A 83 8.40 -13.40 -33.61
CA ILE A 83 9.34 -12.63 -34.43
C ILE A 83 10.54 -13.50 -34.80
N SER A 84 11.18 -14.15 -33.82
CA SER A 84 12.34 -15.01 -34.09
C SER A 84 12.02 -16.20 -35.00
N ALA A 85 10.83 -16.81 -34.86
CA ALA A 85 10.42 -17.90 -35.73
C ALA A 85 10.13 -17.43 -37.17
N LEU A 86 9.59 -16.22 -37.36
CA LEU A 86 9.40 -15.64 -38.69
C LEU A 86 10.74 -15.32 -39.35
N GLU A 87 11.68 -14.72 -38.61
CA GLU A 87 13.04 -14.46 -39.09
C GLU A 87 13.76 -15.76 -39.51
N GLU A 88 13.61 -16.84 -38.74
CA GLU A 88 14.19 -18.16 -39.07
C GLU A 88 13.58 -18.75 -40.36
N ASN A 89 12.26 -18.67 -40.53
CA ASN A 89 11.59 -19.15 -41.74
C ASN A 89 12.00 -18.34 -42.99
N GLU A 90 12.12 -17.01 -42.89
CA GLU A 90 12.58 -16.16 -43.99
C GLU A 90 14.01 -16.51 -44.44
N LEU A 91 14.90 -16.82 -43.50
CA LEU A 91 16.27 -17.26 -43.80
C LEU A 91 16.30 -18.62 -44.52
N LEU A 92 15.46 -19.57 -44.10
CA LEU A 92 15.36 -20.89 -44.73
C LEU A 92 14.80 -20.81 -46.16
N GLU A 93 13.83 -19.93 -46.42
CA GLU A 93 13.30 -19.68 -47.76
C GLU A 93 14.37 -19.07 -48.69
N GLN A 94 15.22 -18.19 -48.17
CA GLN A 94 16.33 -17.60 -48.93
C GLN A 94 17.44 -18.60 -49.26
N GLU A 95 17.77 -19.53 -48.35
CA GLU A 95 18.78 -20.58 -48.61
C GLU A 95 18.33 -21.63 -49.65
N GLN A 96 17.01 -21.79 -49.83
CA GLN A 96 16.42 -22.77 -50.76
C GLN A 96 16.15 -22.20 -52.17
N SER A 97 16.40 -20.91 -52.38
CA SER A 97 16.17 -20.17 -53.64
C SER A 97 17.46 -20.00 -54.45
#